data_AF-A0AAW7I8E4-F1
#
_entry.id   AF-A0AAW7I8E4-F1
#
_cell.length_a   1.000
_cell.length_b   1.000
_cell.length_c   1.000
_cell.angle_alpha   90.00
_cell.angle_beta   90.00
_cell.angle_gamma   90.00
#
_symmetry.space_group_name_H-M   'P 1'
#
loop_
_entity.id
_entity.type
_entity.pdbx_description
1 polymer ?
#
loop_
_entity_poly.entity_id
_entity_poly.type
_entity_poly.pdbx_seq_one_letter_code
_entity_poly.pdbx_strand_id
1 'polypeptide(L)'
;MDFFAVGQKIKELRKQIGLSQEELASGICTQAQISKIEKGDVYPYASTLYLISQRLGVDVNYFFDIGMTPRLDYVEEVIYQLKIARRTRNYEEMQQIVKAEENSPLFLQNKKNHQLILWHKGIYEYEKNKDLDKAIKFINQAIAITHTTDKIYSERELEILSSLGVMYVAEEQYENAFALLRKALDHLKALPFLTDKTLKTRLSYNFGRVLTRLVRYEESIACCQDAIKWCLQHDQLYALADLHYHLGYNFELVGNFDEAKEYLEKSAFLFTLQKNHTFATFINKKLDSWKNEMKIN
;
A
#
# COMPACT_ATOMS: atom_id res chain seq x y z
N MET A 1 5.72 7.59 24.50
CA MET A 1 4.86 6.40 24.60
C MET A 1 3.99 6.54 25.83
N ASP A 2 2.68 6.52 25.66
CA ASP A 2 1.68 6.55 26.72
C ASP A 2 1.49 5.14 27.29
N PHE A 3 2.20 4.85 28.39
CA PHE A 3 2.10 3.57 29.06
C PHE A 3 0.81 3.38 29.85
N PHE A 4 0.09 4.46 30.16
CA PHE A 4 -1.23 4.34 30.77
C PHE A 4 -2.23 3.74 29.78
N ALA A 5 -2.23 4.24 28.52
CA ALA A 5 -3.05 3.67 27.45
C ALA A 5 -2.72 2.19 27.18
N VAL A 6 -1.43 1.84 27.17
CA VAL A 6 -0.98 0.44 27.03
C VAL A 6 -1.50 -0.43 28.19
N GLY A 7 -1.34 0.04 29.43
CA GLY A 7 -1.83 -0.67 30.62
C GLY A 7 -3.34 -0.90 30.60
N GLN A 8 -4.13 0.11 30.21
CA GLN A 8 -5.57 -0.04 30.06
C GLN A 8 -5.93 -1.06 28.97
N LYS A 9 -5.22 -1.07 27.84
CA LYS A 9 -5.50 -2.06 26.79
C LYS A 9 -5.14 -3.48 27.22
N ILE A 10 -4.03 -3.69 27.92
CA ILE A 10 -3.67 -5.00 28.49
C ILE A 10 -4.80 -5.51 29.39
N LYS A 11 -5.30 -4.64 30.29
CA LYS A 11 -6.41 -4.96 31.18
C LYS A 11 -7.71 -5.29 30.44
N GLU A 12 -8.01 -4.54 29.39
CA GLU A 12 -9.18 -4.74 28.53
C GLU A 12 -9.13 -6.11 27.85
N LEU A 13 -8.04 -6.41 27.12
CA LEU A 13 -7.85 -7.69 26.44
C LEU A 13 -7.92 -8.85 27.41
N ARG A 14 -7.18 -8.76 28.54
CA ARG A 14 -7.18 -9.79 29.58
C ARG A 14 -8.61 -10.11 30.05
N LYS A 15 -9.43 -9.08 30.30
CA LYS A 15 -10.83 -9.25 30.70
C LYS A 15 -11.70 -9.83 29.59
N GLN A 16 -11.51 -9.42 28.33
CA GLN A 16 -12.26 -9.95 27.19
C GLN A 16 -12.07 -11.46 27.02
N ILE A 17 -10.88 -11.97 27.28
CA ILE A 17 -10.58 -13.41 27.22
C ILE A 17 -10.73 -14.13 28.58
N GLY A 18 -11.25 -13.44 29.60
CA GLY A 18 -11.60 -14.03 30.89
C GLY A 18 -10.42 -14.38 31.81
N LEU A 19 -9.21 -13.88 31.57
CA LEU A 19 -8.05 -14.16 32.42
C LEU A 19 -8.03 -13.31 33.70
N SER A 20 -7.59 -13.90 34.81
CA SER A 20 -7.16 -13.19 36.01
C SER A 20 -5.76 -12.57 35.83
N GLN A 21 -5.39 -11.61 36.69
CA GLN A 21 -4.04 -11.03 36.67
C GLN A 21 -2.96 -12.07 37.02
N GLU A 22 -3.30 -13.08 37.83
CA GLU A 22 -2.39 -14.18 38.18
C GLU A 22 -2.14 -15.11 36.99
N GLU A 23 -3.18 -15.48 36.27
CA GLU A 23 -3.05 -16.28 35.05
C GLU A 23 -2.27 -15.52 33.97
N LEU A 24 -2.50 -14.21 33.82
CA LEU A 24 -1.70 -13.38 32.93
C LEU A 24 -0.23 -13.32 33.37
N ALA A 25 0.05 -13.29 34.68
CA ALA A 25 1.41 -13.18 35.21
C ALA A 25 2.21 -14.50 35.13
N SER A 26 1.55 -15.66 35.17
CA SER A 26 2.17 -16.98 35.33
C SER A 26 3.37 -17.24 34.40
N GLY A 27 4.57 -17.45 34.95
CA GLY A 27 5.78 -17.68 34.15
C GLY A 27 6.33 -16.47 33.37
N ILE A 28 5.78 -15.26 33.61
CA ILE A 28 6.24 -14.01 33.01
C ILE A 28 6.77 -13.06 34.10
N CYS A 29 5.94 -12.77 35.09
CA CYS A 29 6.21 -11.78 36.13
C CYS A 29 5.30 -12.04 37.35
N THR A 30 5.30 -11.14 38.35
CA THR A 30 4.39 -11.30 39.50
C THR A 30 3.00 -10.72 39.21
N GLN A 31 1.95 -11.25 39.84
CA GLN A 31 0.59 -10.69 39.74
C GLN A 31 0.56 -9.20 40.14
N ALA A 32 1.34 -8.81 41.15
CA ALA A 32 1.48 -7.42 41.58
C ALA A 32 2.12 -6.55 40.49
N GLN A 33 3.07 -7.07 39.72
CA GLN A 33 3.66 -6.37 38.57
C GLN A 33 2.62 -6.19 37.45
N ILE A 34 1.83 -7.21 37.10
CA ILE A 34 0.71 -7.04 36.15
C ILE A 34 -0.26 -5.96 36.62
N SER A 35 -0.64 -5.96 37.90
CA SER A 35 -1.56 -4.95 38.45
C SER A 35 -1.01 -3.52 38.31
N LYS A 36 0.30 -3.32 38.56
CA LYS A 36 0.97 -2.02 38.36
C LYS A 36 1.09 -1.64 36.89
N ILE A 37 1.38 -2.59 36.01
CA ILE A 37 1.43 -2.37 34.55
C ILE A 37 0.06 -1.93 34.04
N GLU A 38 -1.02 -2.61 34.44
CA GLU A 38 -2.39 -2.29 34.03
C GLU A 38 -2.87 -0.90 34.50
N LYS A 39 -2.27 -0.38 35.58
CA LYS A 39 -2.53 0.97 36.09
C LYS A 39 -1.65 2.04 35.42
N GLY A 40 -0.61 1.64 34.69
CA GLY A 40 0.41 2.54 34.16
C GLY A 40 1.47 2.96 35.19
N ASP A 41 1.50 2.34 36.37
CA ASP A 41 2.42 2.67 37.47
C ASP A 41 3.84 2.14 37.23
N VAL A 42 3.97 1.08 36.42
CA VAL A 42 5.25 0.43 36.10
C VAL A 42 5.35 0.19 34.60
N TYR A 43 6.51 0.51 34.05
CA TYR A 43 6.84 0.24 32.66
C TYR A 43 7.43 -1.16 32.51
N PRO A 44 6.80 -2.07 31.75
CA PRO A 44 7.34 -3.39 31.53
C PRO A 44 8.60 -3.33 30.66
N TYR A 45 9.54 -4.26 30.89
CA TYR A 45 10.60 -4.50 29.92
C TYR A 45 10.01 -4.99 28.58
N ALA A 46 10.72 -4.77 27.48
CA ALA A 46 10.27 -5.21 26.16
C ALA A 46 10.00 -6.72 26.10
N SER A 47 10.83 -7.54 26.77
CA SER A 47 10.64 -8.99 26.88
C SER A 47 9.36 -9.34 27.64
N THR A 48 9.05 -8.63 28.73
CA THR A 48 7.81 -8.81 29.49
C THR A 48 6.60 -8.45 28.65
N LEU A 49 6.63 -7.32 27.94
CA LEU A 49 5.53 -6.89 27.08
C LEU A 49 5.29 -7.88 25.92
N TYR A 50 6.35 -8.44 25.34
CA TYR A 50 6.28 -9.48 24.32
C TYR A 50 5.62 -10.77 24.85
N LEU A 51 6.01 -11.25 26.02
CA LEU A 51 5.39 -12.44 26.62
C LEU A 51 3.92 -12.20 26.98
N ILE A 52 3.58 -10.99 27.46
CA ILE A 52 2.20 -10.57 27.70
C ILE A 52 1.41 -10.59 26.38
N SER A 53 1.96 -10.06 25.29
CA SER A 53 1.28 -10.05 23.99
C SER A 53 1.00 -11.46 23.47
N GLN A 54 1.98 -12.37 23.60
CA GLN A 54 1.79 -13.79 23.26
C GLN A 54 0.65 -14.43 24.05
N ARG A 55 0.57 -14.19 25.36
CA ARG A 55 -0.50 -14.74 26.20
C ARG A 55 -1.88 -14.17 25.88
N LEU A 56 -1.93 -12.90 25.48
CA LEU A 56 -3.16 -12.24 25.07
C LEU A 56 -3.53 -12.52 23.61
N GLY A 57 -2.71 -13.27 22.87
CA GLY A 57 -2.97 -13.64 21.47
C GLY A 57 -2.86 -12.46 20.49
N VAL A 58 -2.08 -11.44 20.82
CA VAL A 58 -1.90 -10.24 19.97
C VAL A 58 -0.43 -10.02 19.61
N ASP A 59 -0.20 -9.37 18.47
CA ASP A 59 1.13 -8.91 18.09
C ASP A 59 1.61 -7.82 19.04
N VAL A 60 2.89 -7.83 19.42
CA VAL A 60 3.46 -6.86 20.36
C VAL A 60 3.37 -5.42 19.81
N ASN A 61 3.41 -5.24 18.49
CA ASN A 61 3.25 -3.94 17.83
C ASN A 61 1.91 -3.29 18.16
N TYR A 62 0.86 -4.07 18.42
CA TYR A 62 -0.44 -3.54 18.84
C TYR A 62 -0.33 -2.63 20.08
N PHE A 63 0.48 -3.00 21.07
CA PHE A 63 0.71 -2.17 22.24
C PHE A 63 1.58 -0.96 21.94
N PHE A 64 2.59 -1.12 21.08
CA PHE A 64 3.42 0.00 20.65
C PHE A 64 2.61 1.06 19.90
N ASP A 65 1.71 0.64 19.02
CA ASP A 65 0.85 1.54 18.24
C ASP A 65 -0.10 2.32 19.15
N ILE A 66 -0.72 1.66 20.13
CA ILE A 66 -1.60 2.31 21.13
C ILE A 66 -0.81 3.30 21.98
N GLY A 67 0.38 2.93 22.43
CA GLY A 67 1.22 3.80 23.25
C GLY A 67 1.83 4.97 22.46
N MET A 68 2.01 4.84 21.16
CA MET A 68 2.66 5.87 20.33
C MET A 68 1.66 6.77 19.59
N THR A 69 0.42 6.31 19.42
CA THR A 69 -0.60 6.99 18.63
C THR A 69 -1.86 7.20 19.48
N PRO A 70 -2.07 8.42 20.02
CA PRO A 70 -3.32 8.75 20.68
C PRO A 70 -4.50 8.57 19.71
N ARG A 71 -5.61 7.99 20.21
CA ARG A 71 -6.81 7.67 19.39
C ARG A 71 -6.45 6.88 18.12
N LEU A 72 -5.68 5.80 18.28
CA LEU A 72 -5.23 4.92 17.18
C LEU A 72 -6.40 4.48 16.28
N ASP A 73 -7.53 4.11 16.89
CA ASP A 73 -8.79 3.75 16.23
C ASP A 73 -9.26 4.82 15.23
N TYR A 74 -9.20 6.09 15.62
CA TYR A 74 -9.53 7.21 14.75
C TYR A 74 -8.52 7.36 13.61
N VAL A 75 -7.23 7.26 13.92
CA VAL A 75 -6.16 7.38 12.92
C VAL A 75 -6.23 6.25 11.88
N GLU A 76 -6.50 5.02 12.31
CA GLU A 76 -6.69 3.87 11.44
C GLU A 76 -7.89 4.05 10.51
N GLU A 77 -9.00 4.60 11.02
CA GLU A 77 -10.17 4.91 10.20
C GLU A 77 -9.85 5.95 9.12
N VAL A 78 -9.15 7.04 9.47
CA VAL A 78 -8.71 8.05 8.47
C VAL A 78 -7.79 7.42 7.42
N ILE A 79 -6.83 6.58 7.83
CA ILE A 79 -5.95 5.84 6.90
C ILE A 79 -6.77 4.98 5.95
N TYR A 80 -7.77 4.27 6.48
CA TYR A 80 -8.65 3.42 5.72
C TYR A 80 -9.45 4.23 4.69
N GLN A 81 -10.10 5.33 5.10
CA GLN A 81 -10.88 6.18 4.21
C GLN A 81 -10.02 6.81 3.10
N LEU A 82 -8.82 7.29 3.42
CA LEU A 82 -7.88 7.79 2.41
C LEU A 82 -7.46 6.72 1.40
N LYS A 83 -7.25 5.47 1.88
CA LYS A 83 -6.95 4.33 1.01
C LYS A 83 -8.12 3.99 0.09
N ILE A 84 -9.35 4.04 0.57
CA ILE A 84 -10.56 3.83 -0.24
C ILE A 84 -10.71 4.94 -1.27
N ALA A 85 -10.66 6.21 -0.85
CA ALA A 85 -10.75 7.37 -1.74
C ALA A 85 -9.70 7.33 -2.87
N ARG A 86 -8.47 6.89 -2.57
CA ARG A 86 -7.42 6.69 -3.58
C ARG A 86 -7.75 5.57 -4.56
N ARG A 87 -8.33 4.46 -4.10
CA ARG A 87 -8.70 3.31 -4.95
C ARG A 87 -9.89 3.61 -5.84
N THR A 88 -10.88 4.34 -5.33
CA THR A 88 -12.08 4.74 -6.07
C THR A 88 -11.87 6.02 -6.89
N ARG A 89 -10.68 6.64 -6.79
CA ARG A 89 -10.34 7.93 -7.41
C ARG A 89 -11.28 9.06 -6.98
N ASN A 90 -11.83 8.97 -5.76
CA ASN A 90 -12.64 10.03 -5.17
C ASN A 90 -11.74 11.12 -4.56
N TYR A 91 -11.18 11.96 -5.42
CA TYR A 91 -10.24 13.01 -5.00
C TYR A 91 -10.92 14.16 -4.23
N GLU A 92 -12.23 14.32 -4.37
CA GLU A 92 -13.01 15.30 -3.60
C GLU A 92 -13.05 14.90 -2.12
N GLU A 93 -13.47 13.66 -1.84
CA GLU A 93 -13.48 13.10 -0.50
C GLU A 93 -12.08 13.06 0.11
N MET A 94 -11.07 12.68 -0.67
CA MET A 94 -9.67 12.73 -0.24
C MET A 94 -9.27 14.14 0.22
N GLN A 95 -9.63 15.18 -0.54
CA GLN A 95 -9.33 16.56 -0.16
C GLN A 95 -10.06 16.97 1.12
N GLN A 96 -11.33 16.57 1.29
CA GLN A 96 -12.09 16.87 2.50
C GLN A 96 -11.46 16.24 3.75
N ILE A 97 -11.09 14.96 3.66
CA ILE A 97 -10.40 14.25 4.75
C ILE A 97 -9.06 14.93 5.06
N VAL A 98 -8.25 15.22 4.05
CA VAL A 98 -6.94 15.87 4.25
C VAL A 98 -7.09 17.23 4.92
N LYS A 99 -8.05 18.07 4.49
CA LYS A 99 -8.28 19.39 5.10
C LYS A 99 -8.76 19.31 6.55
N ALA A 100 -9.56 18.29 6.89
CA ALA A 100 -9.99 18.07 8.26
C ALA A 100 -8.82 17.68 9.18
N GLU A 101 -7.87 16.89 8.67
CA GLU A 101 -6.80 16.29 9.49
C GLU A 101 -5.46 17.02 9.43
N GLU A 102 -5.19 17.88 8.45
CA GLU A 102 -3.86 18.45 8.25
C GLU A 102 -3.36 19.33 9.42
N ASN A 103 -4.28 19.91 10.18
CA ASN A 103 -3.99 20.71 11.37
C ASN A 103 -4.21 19.95 12.69
N SER A 104 -4.67 18.70 12.62
CA SER A 104 -4.91 17.86 13.79
C SER A 104 -3.58 17.48 14.45
N PRO A 105 -3.41 17.67 15.76
CA PRO A 105 -2.19 17.25 16.47
C PRO A 105 -1.88 15.76 16.29
N LEU A 106 -2.90 14.91 16.12
CA LEU A 106 -2.77 13.47 15.89
C LEU A 106 -2.00 13.15 14.60
N PHE A 107 -2.13 14.00 13.60
CA PHE A 107 -1.46 13.84 12.32
C PHE A 107 -0.20 14.68 12.24
N LEU A 108 -0.22 15.93 12.69
CA LEU A 108 0.91 16.86 12.57
C LEU A 108 2.12 16.44 13.42
N GLN A 109 1.91 15.96 14.64
CA GLN A 109 3.01 15.62 15.57
C GLN A 109 3.61 14.25 15.31
N ASN A 110 2.85 13.33 14.70
CA ASN A 110 3.33 12.01 14.33
C ASN A 110 3.84 12.03 12.89
N LYS A 111 5.16 11.88 12.70
CA LYS A 111 5.81 11.93 11.38
C LYS A 111 5.19 11.00 10.33
N LYS A 112 4.79 9.78 10.71
CA LYS A 112 4.19 8.80 9.78
C LYS A 112 2.78 9.22 9.36
N ASN A 113 2.01 9.80 10.28
CA ASN A 113 0.68 10.31 10.00
C ASN A 113 0.77 11.60 9.17
N HIS A 114 1.70 12.48 9.49
CA HIS A 114 1.91 13.70 8.73
C HIS A 114 2.36 13.42 7.28
N GLN A 115 3.26 12.44 7.09
CA GLN A 115 3.63 11.94 5.77
C GLN A 115 2.40 11.47 4.98
N LEU A 116 1.48 10.73 5.61
CA LEU A 116 0.25 10.26 4.96
C LEU A 116 -0.59 11.44 4.45
N ILE A 117 -0.76 12.48 5.27
CA ILE A 117 -1.51 13.69 4.90
C ILE A 117 -0.84 14.39 3.72
N LEU A 118 0.46 14.65 3.80
CA LEU A 118 1.21 15.32 2.72
C LEU A 118 1.19 14.51 1.41
N TRP A 119 1.26 13.19 1.50
CA TRP A 119 1.15 12.32 0.33
C TRP A 119 -0.21 12.48 -0.37
N HIS A 120 -1.31 12.36 0.37
CA HIS A 120 -2.65 12.50 -0.21
C HIS A 120 -2.93 13.94 -0.66
N LYS A 121 -2.31 14.92 0.00
CA LYS A 121 -2.27 16.30 -0.44
C LYS A 121 -1.67 16.42 -1.84
N GLY A 122 -0.48 15.86 -2.04
CA GLY A 122 0.16 15.82 -3.35
C GLY A 122 -0.70 15.14 -4.42
N ILE A 123 -1.36 14.02 -4.09
CA ILE A 123 -2.26 13.32 -5.01
C ILE A 123 -3.41 14.23 -5.46
N TYR A 124 -4.17 14.83 -4.54
CA TYR A 124 -5.34 15.60 -4.95
C TYR A 124 -4.95 16.93 -5.62
N GLU A 125 -3.83 17.56 -5.24
CA GLU A 125 -3.35 18.78 -5.92
C GLU A 125 -3.04 18.49 -7.40
N TYR A 126 -2.48 17.32 -7.71
CA TYR A 126 -2.31 16.89 -9.09
C TYR A 126 -3.65 16.56 -9.77
N GLU A 127 -4.42 15.65 -9.18
CA GLU A 127 -5.58 15.05 -9.85
C GLU A 127 -6.75 16.03 -10.01
N LYS A 128 -6.99 16.87 -9.00
CA LYS A 128 -8.10 17.85 -8.98
C LYS A 128 -7.66 19.23 -9.46
N ASN A 129 -6.55 19.75 -8.95
CA ASN A 129 -6.13 21.12 -9.24
C ASN A 129 -5.20 21.23 -10.45
N LYS A 130 -4.77 20.09 -11.02
CA LYS A 130 -3.85 20.02 -12.18
C LYS A 130 -2.54 20.77 -11.94
N ASP A 131 -2.08 20.80 -10.68
CA ASP A 131 -0.87 21.51 -10.26
C ASP A 131 0.24 20.51 -9.92
N LEU A 132 1.03 20.18 -10.95
CA LEU A 132 2.14 19.23 -10.83
C LEU A 132 3.22 19.73 -9.86
N ASP A 133 3.55 21.01 -9.89
CA ASP A 133 4.62 21.58 -9.07
C ASP A 133 4.27 21.51 -7.58
N LYS A 134 3.03 21.86 -7.22
CA LYS A 134 2.54 21.67 -5.85
C LYS A 134 2.49 20.21 -5.45
N ALA A 135 2.06 19.33 -6.35
CA ALA A 135 2.03 17.90 -6.09
C ALA A 135 3.44 17.37 -5.76
N ILE A 136 4.43 17.65 -6.62
CA ILE A 136 5.83 17.26 -6.42
C ILE A 136 6.37 17.83 -5.10
N LYS A 137 6.07 19.10 -4.79
CA LYS A 137 6.48 19.72 -3.52
C LYS A 137 5.96 18.96 -2.32
N PHE A 138 4.66 18.63 -2.26
CA PHE A 138 4.09 17.89 -1.15
C PHE A 138 4.58 16.45 -1.07
N ILE A 139 4.76 15.78 -2.20
CA ILE A 139 5.33 14.44 -2.27
C ILE A 139 6.76 14.40 -1.72
N ASN A 140 7.61 15.35 -2.12
CA ASN A 140 8.98 15.45 -1.62
C ASN A 140 9.02 15.76 -0.12
N GLN A 141 8.14 16.64 0.37
CA GLN A 141 7.98 16.89 1.81
C GLN A 141 7.54 15.63 2.56
N ALA A 142 6.59 14.86 2.00
CA ALA A 142 6.11 13.62 2.60
C ALA A 142 7.23 12.59 2.78
N ILE A 143 8.11 12.45 1.78
CA ILE A 143 9.27 11.56 1.87
C ILE A 143 10.27 12.11 2.90
N ALA A 144 10.65 13.38 2.81
CA ALA A 144 11.69 13.98 3.64
C ALA A 144 11.45 13.89 5.16
N ILE A 145 10.18 13.86 5.59
CA ILE A 145 9.82 13.86 7.02
C ILE A 145 10.10 12.51 7.70
N THR A 146 10.05 11.40 6.97
CA THR A 146 10.33 10.06 7.50
C THR A 146 11.62 9.45 6.98
N HIS A 147 12.15 9.98 5.87
CA HIS A 147 13.35 9.43 5.24
C HIS A 147 14.52 9.51 6.20
N THR A 148 15.15 8.36 6.45
CA THR A 148 16.24 8.25 7.43
C THR A 148 17.60 8.15 6.76
N THR A 149 17.71 7.35 5.69
CA THR A 149 18.99 7.11 4.99
C THR A 149 18.74 6.88 3.50
N ASP A 150 19.64 7.33 2.64
CA ASP A 150 19.53 7.08 1.20
C ASP A 150 19.75 5.61 0.80
N LYS A 151 20.14 4.77 1.75
CA LYS A 151 20.37 3.33 1.51
C LYS A 151 19.06 2.55 1.50
N ILE A 152 18.06 2.97 2.27
CA ILE A 152 16.83 2.21 2.50
C ILE A 152 15.63 3.13 2.50
N TYR A 153 14.65 2.81 1.66
CA TYR A 153 13.33 3.42 1.65
C TYR A 153 12.33 2.50 2.37
N SER A 154 11.47 3.07 3.19
CA SER A 154 10.33 2.35 3.78
C SER A 154 9.27 1.99 2.73
N GLU A 155 8.42 1.01 3.04
CA GLU A 155 7.30 0.62 2.17
C GLU A 155 6.41 1.82 1.78
N ARG A 156 6.16 2.73 2.73
CA ARG A 156 5.34 3.92 2.48
C ARG A 156 6.04 4.92 1.56
N GLU A 157 7.34 5.13 1.71
CA GLU A 157 8.06 6.02 0.79
C GLU A 157 8.10 5.43 -0.63
N LEU A 158 8.22 4.11 -0.76
CA LEU A 158 8.10 3.44 -2.05
C LEU A 158 6.70 3.59 -2.68
N GLU A 159 5.63 3.55 -1.88
CA GLU A 159 4.28 3.86 -2.35
C GLU A 159 4.16 5.30 -2.84
N ILE A 160 4.74 6.26 -2.11
CA ILE A 160 4.73 7.68 -2.46
C ILE A 160 5.50 7.91 -3.77
N LEU A 161 6.68 7.30 -3.93
CA LEU A 161 7.44 7.31 -5.17
C LEU A 161 6.64 6.71 -6.33
N SER A 162 5.87 5.65 -6.08
CA SER A 162 4.98 5.06 -7.09
C SER A 162 3.91 6.05 -7.56
N SER A 163 3.29 6.80 -6.65
CA SER A 163 2.34 7.87 -7.00
C SER A 163 3.00 8.94 -7.86
N LEU A 164 4.21 9.39 -7.52
CA LEU A 164 4.94 10.36 -8.32
C LEU A 164 5.31 9.82 -9.72
N GLY A 165 5.71 8.55 -9.81
CA GLY A 165 5.95 7.88 -11.08
C GLY A 165 4.73 7.88 -11.98
N VAL A 166 3.54 7.65 -11.43
CA VAL A 166 2.27 7.73 -12.17
C VAL A 166 1.99 9.16 -12.67
N MET A 167 2.28 10.19 -11.86
CA MET A 167 2.15 11.59 -12.29
C MET A 167 3.10 11.90 -13.45
N TYR A 168 4.37 11.50 -13.37
CA TYR A 168 5.32 11.68 -14.48
C TYR A 168 4.89 10.97 -15.77
N VAL A 169 4.27 9.79 -15.69
CA VAL A 169 3.70 9.12 -16.88
C VAL A 169 2.56 9.92 -17.49
N ALA A 170 1.69 10.50 -16.66
CA ALA A 170 0.57 11.30 -17.12
C ALA A 170 1.03 12.61 -17.78
N GLU A 171 2.17 13.16 -17.35
CA GLU A 171 2.84 14.33 -17.94
C GLU A 171 3.81 13.95 -19.07
N GLU A 172 3.77 12.71 -19.55
CA GLU A 172 4.61 12.19 -20.63
C GLU A 172 6.13 12.25 -20.35
N GLN A 173 6.53 12.47 -19.10
CA GLN A 173 7.91 12.45 -18.63
C GLN A 173 8.38 11.02 -18.36
N TYR A 174 8.36 10.18 -19.41
CA TYR A 174 8.57 8.74 -19.28
C TYR A 174 9.96 8.36 -18.73
N GLU A 175 11.01 9.11 -19.10
CA GLU A 175 12.36 8.87 -18.58
C GLU A 175 12.48 9.19 -17.08
N ASN A 176 11.84 10.27 -16.62
CA ASN A 176 11.77 10.60 -15.20
C ASN A 176 10.99 9.54 -14.42
N ALA A 177 9.86 9.09 -14.97
CA ALA A 177 9.09 7.98 -14.40
C ALA A 177 9.89 6.68 -14.33
N PHE A 178 10.65 6.37 -15.39
CA PHE A 178 11.50 5.19 -15.48
C PHE A 178 12.57 5.19 -14.40
N ALA A 179 13.36 6.27 -14.31
CA ALA A 179 14.42 6.41 -13.32
C ALA A 179 13.88 6.28 -11.89
N LEU A 180 12.74 6.92 -11.61
CA LEU A 180 12.11 6.91 -10.28
C LEU A 180 11.59 5.53 -9.89
N LEU A 181 10.79 4.90 -10.77
CA LEU A 181 10.20 3.58 -10.49
C LEU A 181 11.26 2.48 -10.48
N ARG A 182 12.31 2.60 -11.29
CA ARG A 182 13.45 1.69 -11.25
C ARG A 182 14.17 1.78 -9.90
N LYS A 183 14.46 3.00 -9.44
CA LYS A 183 15.02 3.23 -8.09
C LYS A 183 14.12 2.63 -7.01
N ALA A 184 12.80 2.84 -7.08
CA ALA A 184 11.85 2.27 -6.13
C ALA A 184 11.88 0.73 -6.11
N LEU A 185 11.95 0.08 -7.27
CA LEU A 185 12.06 -1.38 -7.39
C LEU A 185 13.40 -1.91 -6.85
N ASP A 186 14.50 -1.19 -7.06
CA ASP A 186 15.81 -1.61 -6.56
C ASP A 186 15.89 -1.51 -5.03
N HIS A 187 15.31 -0.47 -4.42
CA HIS A 187 15.15 -0.41 -2.96
C HIS A 187 14.17 -1.45 -2.42
N LEU A 188 13.10 -1.76 -3.15
CA LEU A 188 12.16 -2.82 -2.76
C LEU A 188 12.85 -4.19 -2.67
N LYS A 189 13.78 -4.51 -3.58
CA LYS A 189 14.57 -5.75 -3.55
C LYS A 189 15.51 -5.81 -2.35
N ALA A 190 15.95 -4.66 -1.85
CA ALA A 190 16.83 -4.57 -0.69
C ALA A 190 16.08 -4.68 0.65
N LEU A 191 14.73 -4.66 0.64
CA LEU A 191 13.95 -4.83 1.87
C LEU A 191 14.01 -6.28 2.37
N PRO A 192 14.38 -6.52 3.64
CA PRO A 192 14.47 -7.87 4.19
C PRO A 192 13.09 -8.51 4.39
N PHE A 193 12.08 -7.68 4.64
CA PHE A 193 10.70 -8.10 4.83
C PHE A 193 9.77 -7.10 4.15
N LEU A 194 8.70 -7.63 3.53
CA LEU A 194 7.66 -6.84 2.90
C LEU A 194 6.32 -7.21 3.53
N THR A 195 5.72 -6.25 4.22
CA THR A 195 4.44 -6.40 4.93
C THR A 195 3.29 -6.36 3.92
N ASP A 196 3.20 -5.29 3.11
CA ASP A 196 2.22 -5.23 2.03
C ASP A 196 2.78 -5.84 0.74
N LYS A 197 2.48 -7.12 0.53
CA LYS A 197 2.89 -7.85 -0.68
C LYS A 197 2.33 -7.22 -1.97
N THR A 198 1.21 -6.47 -1.91
CA THR A 198 0.63 -5.80 -3.09
C THR A 198 1.49 -4.63 -3.59
N LEU A 199 2.41 -4.11 -2.77
CA LEU A 199 3.31 -3.02 -3.16
C LEU A 199 4.18 -3.40 -4.34
N LYS A 200 4.76 -4.62 -4.31
CA LYS A 200 5.59 -5.13 -5.42
C LYS A 200 4.79 -5.23 -6.71
N THR A 201 3.56 -5.73 -6.63
CA THR A 201 2.65 -5.81 -7.78
C THR A 201 2.36 -4.43 -8.37
N ARG A 202 2.01 -3.44 -7.53
CA ARG A 202 1.72 -2.06 -7.98
C ARG A 202 2.92 -1.40 -8.64
N LEU A 203 4.10 -1.51 -8.02
CA LEU A 203 5.34 -0.95 -8.58
C LEU A 203 5.71 -1.61 -9.91
N SER A 204 5.62 -2.94 -9.99
CA SER A 204 5.94 -3.68 -11.21
C SER A 204 4.95 -3.35 -12.33
N TYR A 205 3.65 -3.26 -12.03
CA TYR A 205 2.64 -2.83 -13.00
C TYR A 205 2.90 -1.41 -13.52
N ASN A 206 3.15 -0.45 -12.63
CA ASN A 206 3.46 0.93 -13.04
C ASN A 206 4.76 1.00 -13.85
N PHE A 207 5.78 0.23 -13.48
CA PHE A 207 7.05 0.16 -14.22
C PHE A 207 6.89 -0.47 -15.60
N GLY A 208 6.12 -1.57 -15.71
CA GLY A 208 5.75 -2.17 -17.00
C GLY A 208 5.03 -1.18 -17.92
N ARG A 209 4.11 -0.37 -17.38
CA ARG A 209 3.46 0.70 -18.16
C ARG A 209 4.45 1.74 -18.68
N VAL A 210 5.44 2.13 -17.88
CA VAL A 210 6.52 3.04 -18.33
C VAL A 210 7.35 2.40 -19.44
N LEU A 211 7.78 1.15 -19.26
CA LEU A 211 8.55 0.41 -20.27
C LEU A 211 7.82 0.36 -21.61
N THR A 212 6.52 0.08 -21.61
CA THR A 212 5.69 0.10 -22.82
C THR A 212 5.67 1.49 -23.48
N ARG A 213 5.58 2.58 -22.70
CA ARG A 213 5.62 3.95 -23.24
C ARG A 213 6.97 4.33 -23.83
N LEU A 214 8.04 3.70 -23.33
CA LEU A 214 9.40 3.80 -23.87
C LEU A 214 9.68 2.80 -25.00
N VAL A 215 8.67 2.09 -25.53
CA VAL A 215 8.81 1.12 -26.63
C VAL A 215 9.70 -0.09 -26.25
N ARG A 216 9.86 -0.35 -24.95
CA ARG A 216 10.64 -1.49 -24.40
C ARG A 216 9.71 -2.65 -24.09
N TYR A 217 9.07 -3.19 -25.12
CA TYR A 217 7.96 -4.14 -24.97
C TYR A 217 8.38 -5.47 -24.34
N GLU A 218 9.52 -6.03 -24.72
CA GLU A 218 10.04 -7.29 -24.20
C GLU A 218 10.35 -7.19 -22.70
N GLU A 219 10.93 -6.07 -22.27
CA GLU A 219 11.18 -5.80 -20.85
C GLU A 219 9.88 -5.61 -20.07
N SER A 220 8.88 -4.95 -20.68
CA SER A 220 7.55 -4.80 -20.09
C SER A 220 6.87 -6.15 -19.89
N ILE A 221 6.95 -7.03 -20.89
CA ILE A 221 6.43 -8.40 -20.84
C ILE A 221 7.08 -9.18 -19.71
N ALA A 222 8.42 -9.21 -19.66
CA ALA A 222 9.15 -9.90 -18.60
C ALA A 222 8.77 -9.36 -17.20
N CYS A 223 8.67 -8.04 -17.06
CA CYS A 223 8.28 -7.39 -15.81
C CYS A 223 6.86 -7.79 -15.36
N CYS A 224 5.89 -7.83 -16.29
CA CYS A 224 4.53 -8.23 -15.97
C CYS A 224 4.39 -9.73 -15.67
N GLN A 225 5.15 -10.60 -16.36
CA GLN A 225 5.20 -12.04 -16.05
C GLN A 225 5.74 -12.29 -14.64
N ASP A 226 6.83 -11.61 -14.26
CA ASP A 226 7.38 -11.67 -12.90
C ASP A 226 6.38 -11.17 -11.84
N ALA A 227 5.62 -10.12 -12.16
CA ALA A 227 4.59 -9.59 -11.27
C ALA A 227 3.41 -10.55 -11.11
N ILE A 228 2.98 -11.24 -12.18
CA ILE A 228 1.94 -12.28 -12.11
C ILE A 228 2.41 -13.45 -11.26
N LYS A 229 3.65 -13.92 -11.47
CA LYS A 229 4.24 -14.98 -10.64
C LYS A 229 4.25 -14.59 -9.16
N TRP A 230 4.61 -13.34 -8.87
CA TRP A 230 4.56 -12.81 -7.50
C TRP A 230 3.15 -12.84 -6.91
N CYS A 231 2.14 -12.40 -7.67
CA CYS A 231 0.75 -12.45 -7.23
C CYS A 231 0.30 -13.87 -6.92
N LEU A 232 0.60 -14.84 -7.79
CA LEU A 232 0.23 -16.24 -7.60
C LEU A 232 0.94 -16.87 -6.38
N GLN A 233 2.21 -16.55 -6.15
CA GLN A 233 2.97 -17.04 -5.00
C GLN A 233 2.48 -16.51 -3.64
N HIS A 234 1.74 -15.40 -3.63
CA HIS A 234 1.26 -14.74 -2.43
C HIS A 234 -0.28 -14.66 -2.38
N ASP A 235 -0.96 -15.49 -3.18
CA ASP A 235 -2.43 -15.60 -3.25
C ASP A 235 -3.14 -14.24 -3.48
N GLN A 236 -2.55 -13.38 -4.32
CA GLN A 236 -3.05 -12.02 -4.55
C GLN A 236 -3.85 -11.89 -5.85
N LEU A 237 -5.13 -11.54 -5.70
CA LEU A 237 -5.98 -11.17 -6.84
C LEU A 237 -5.83 -9.69 -7.25
N TYR A 238 -5.29 -8.85 -6.36
CA TYR A 238 -5.14 -7.42 -6.59
C TYR A 238 -4.25 -7.13 -7.80
N ALA A 239 -4.71 -6.28 -8.73
CA ALA A 239 -4.04 -5.90 -9.97
C ALA A 239 -3.68 -7.07 -10.92
N LEU A 240 -4.14 -8.29 -10.65
CA LEU A 240 -3.86 -9.45 -11.50
C LEU A 240 -4.53 -9.32 -12.88
N ALA A 241 -5.77 -8.78 -12.91
CA ALA A 241 -6.49 -8.50 -14.15
C ALA A 241 -5.75 -7.44 -15.00
N ASP A 242 -5.30 -6.36 -14.36
CA ASP A 242 -4.53 -5.29 -14.99
C ASP A 242 -3.21 -5.79 -15.58
N LEU A 243 -2.50 -6.67 -14.87
CA LEU A 243 -1.25 -7.28 -15.37
C LEU A 243 -1.48 -8.16 -16.60
N HIS A 244 -2.53 -8.99 -16.58
CA HIS A 244 -2.89 -9.80 -17.76
C HIS A 244 -3.31 -8.91 -18.94
N TYR A 245 -4.06 -7.84 -18.69
CA TYR A 245 -4.39 -6.86 -19.72
C TYR A 245 -3.12 -6.25 -20.33
N HIS A 246 -2.18 -5.82 -19.47
CA HIS A 246 -0.96 -5.17 -19.91
C HIS A 246 -0.03 -6.11 -20.68
N LEU A 247 0.00 -7.40 -20.31
CA LEU A 247 0.66 -8.42 -21.13
C LEU A 247 0.01 -8.55 -22.50
N GLY A 248 -1.31 -8.72 -22.54
CA GLY A 248 -2.05 -8.84 -23.79
C GLY A 248 -1.83 -7.64 -24.71
N TYR A 249 -1.81 -6.43 -24.13
CA TYR A 249 -1.51 -5.19 -24.85
C TYR A 249 -0.07 -5.14 -25.39
N ASN A 250 0.93 -5.56 -24.62
CA ASN A 250 2.31 -5.61 -25.13
C ASN A 250 2.47 -6.67 -26.22
N PHE A 251 1.84 -7.84 -26.10
CA PHE A 251 1.88 -8.89 -27.12
C PHE A 251 1.23 -8.43 -28.44
N GLU A 252 0.14 -7.67 -28.37
CA GLU A 252 -0.45 -6.99 -29.53
C GLU A 252 0.54 -6.02 -30.18
N LEU A 253 1.24 -5.21 -29.39
CA LEU A 253 2.19 -4.21 -29.90
C LEU A 253 3.39 -4.84 -30.62
N VAL A 254 3.81 -6.05 -30.21
CA VAL A 254 4.85 -6.83 -30.92
C VAL A 254 4.29 -7.71 -32.05
N GLY A 255 2.96 -7.69 -32.27
CA GLY A 255 2.29 -8.43 -33.33
C GLY A 255 1.99 -9.90 -33.03
N ASN A 256 2.20 -10.37 -31.80
CA ASN A 256 1.84 -11.73 -31.41
C ASN A 256 0.39 -11.79 -30.89
N PHE A 257 -0.55 -11.92 -31.82
CA PHE A 257 -1.99 -11.89 -31.52
C PHE A 257 -2.50 -13.13 -30.78
N ASP A 258 -1.85 -14.29 -30.93
CA ASP A 258 -2.25 -15.52 -30.24
C ASP A 258 -2.01 -15.41 -28.73
N GLU A 259 -0.80 -14.98 -28.34
CA GLU A 259 -0.47 -14.74 -26.93
C GLU A 259 -1.28 -13.56 -26.39
N ALA A 260 -1.45 -12.50 -27.20
CA ALA A 260 -2.26 -11.36 -26.80
C ALA A 260 -3.69 -11.77 -26.44
N LYS A 261 -4.33 -12.62 -27.27
CA LYS A 261 -5.67 -13.16 -27.03
C LYS A 261 -5.73 -13.91 -25.70
N GLU A 262 -4.81 -14.84 -25.46
CA GLU A 262 -4.80 -15.65 -24.23
C GLU A 262 -4.77 -14.78 -22.96
N TYR A 263 -3.89 -13.77 -22.94
CA TYR A 263 -3.76 -12.88 -21.79
C TYR A 263 -4.96 -11.93 -21.65
N LEU A 264 -5.52 -11.44 -22.75
CA LEU A 264 -6.74 -10.62 -22.73
C LEU A 264 -7.97 -11.40 -22.25
N GLU A 265 -8.14 -12.66 -22.66
CA GLU A 265 -9.24 -13.52 -22.18
C GLU A 265 -9.16 -13.76 -20.66
N LYS A 266 -7.95 -14.08 -20.15
CA LYS A 266 -7.70 -14.18 -18.71
C LYS A 266 -8.03 -12.87 -17.99
N SER A 267 -7.63 -11.73 -18.56
CA SER A 267 -7.92 -10.42 -18.00
C SER A 267 -9.43 -10.13 -17.92
N ALA A 268 -10.17 -10.39 -19.01
CA ALA A 268 -11.62 -10.20 -19.07
C ALA A 268 -12.36 -11.06 -18.06
N PHE A 269 -11.94 -12.33 -17.90
CA PHE A 269 -12.47 -13.23 -16.88
C PHE A 269 -12.24 -12.67 -15.46
N LEU A 270 -11.02 -12.24 -15.15
CA LEU A 270 -10.69 -11.69 -13.84
C LEU A 270 -11.45 -10.39 -13.53
N PHE A 271 -11.58 -9.48 -14.51
CA PHE A 271 -12.40 -8.26 -14.33
C PHE A 271 -13.87 -8.59 -14.11
N THR A 272 -14.39 -9.63 -14.77
CA THR A 272 -15.76 -10.11 -14.54
C THR A 272 -15.95 -10.62 -13.11
N LEU A 273 -15.00 -11.43 -12.60
CA LEU A 273 -15.00 -11.91 -11.21
C LEU A 273 -14.93 -10.75 -10.20
N GLN A 274 -14.19 -9.70 -10.52
CA GLN A 274 -14.07 -8.48 -9.73
C GLN A 274 -15.28 -7.53 -9.86
N LYS A 275 -16.34 -7.92 -10.58
CA LYS A 275 -17.53 -7.11 -10.88
C LYS A 275 -17.22 -5.81 -11.65
N ASN A 276 -16.10 -5.77 -12.35
CA ASN A 276 -15.68 -4.65 -13.19
C ASN A 276 -16.08 -4.89 -14.65
N HIS A 277 -17.39 -4.93 -14.90
CA HIS A 277 -17.96 -5.31 -16.20
C HIS A 277 -17.58 -4.35 -17.34
N THR A 278 -17.26 -3.09 -17.03
CA THR A 278 -16.86 -2.10 -18.03
C THR A 278 -15.57 -2.52 -18.74
N PHE A 279 -14.54 -2.91 -17.98
CA PHE A 279 -13.26 -3.36 -18.55
C PHE A 279 -13.39 -4.70 -19.26
N ALA A 280 -14.14 -5.66 -18.67
CA ALA A 280 -14.39 -6.95 -19.32
C ALA A 280 -15.08 -6.77 -20.69
N THR A 281 -16.10 -5.91 -20.76
CA THR A 281 -16.82 -5.62 -22.01
C THR A 281 -15.91 -4.94 -23.04
N PHE A 282 -15.06 -4.01 -22.60
CA PHE A 282 -14.08 -3.36 -23.47
C PHE A 282 -13.11 -4.38 -24.10
N ILE A 283 -12.58 -5.30 -23.31
CA ILE A 283 -11.65 -6.34 -23.80
C ILE A 283 -12.36 -7.29 -24.77
N ASN A 284 -13.58 -7.74 -24.44
CA ASN A 284 -14.33 -8.66 -25.31
C ASN A 284 -14.64 -8.03 -26.67
N LYS A 285 -15.06 -6.76 -26.70
CA LYS A 285 -15.27 -6.03 -27.98
C LYS A 285 -14.01 -5.96 -28.83
N LYS A 286 -12.85 -5.79 -28.19
CA LYS A 286 -11.55 -5.78 -28.87
C LYS A 286 -11.22 -7.14 -29.48
N LEU A 287 -11.41 -8.22 -28.72
CA LEU A 287 -11.20 -9.58 -29.21
C LEU A 287 -12.14 -9.93 -30.38
N ASP A 288 -13.39 -9.47 -30.34
CA ASP A 288 -14.33 -9.66 -31.45
C ASP A 288 -13.92 -8.91 -32.73
N SER A 289 -13.36 -7.69 -32.60
CA SER A 289 -12.79 -6.96 -33.75
C SER A 289 -11.63 -7.72 -34.38
N TRP A 290 -10.74 -8.31 -33.59
CA TRP A 290 -9.62 -9.08 -34.11
C TRP A 290 -10.03 -10.34 -34.88
N LYS A 291 -11.10 -11.02 -34.46
CA LYS A 291 -11.69 -12.14 -35.21
C LYS A 291 -12.21 -11.69 -36.57
N ASN A 292 -12.93 -10.56 -36.61
CA ASN A 292 -13.44 -10.00 -37.85
C ASN A 292 -12.32 -9.55 -38.81
N GLU A 293 -11.19 -9.10 -38.25
CA GLU A 293 -9.99 -8.71 -38.99
C GLU A 293 -9.07 -9.89 -39.34
N MET A 294 -9.44 -11.14 -39.02
CA MET A 294 -8.64 -12.36 -39.21
C MET A 294 -7.25 -12.30 -38.55
N LYS A 295 -7.10 -11.52 -37.47
CA LYS A 295 -5.86 -11.43 -36.68
C LYS A 295 -5.71 -12.60 -35.71
N ILE A 296 -6.82 -13.24 -35.35
CA ILE A 296 -6.90 -14.41 -34.49
C ILE A 296 -7.95 -15.38 -35.04
N ASN A 297 -7.77 -16.66 -34.77
CA ASN A 297 -8.76 -17.71 -35.04
C ASN A 297 -9.94 -17.68 -34.05
#